data_AF-A0A5N9DX23-F1
#
_entry.id   AF-A0A5N9DX23-F1
#
_cell.length_a   1.000
_cell.length_b   1.000
_cell.length_c   1.000
_cell.angle_alpha   90.00
_cell.angle_beta   90.00
_cell.angle_gamma   90.00
#
_symmetry.space_group_name_H-M   'P 1'
#
loop_
_entity.id
_entity.type
_entity.pdbx_description
1 polymer ?
#
loop_
_entity_poly.entity_id
_entity_poly.type
_entity_poly.pdbx_seq_one_letter_code
_entity_poly.pdbx_strand_id
1 'polypeptide(L)'
;MDLESPYDLKSGVIYFDGQWVVWPEHAHHGRDTIGYEDVLSLVYSSRSLKAVVSSEADQPYTVRITFNGDFLTDENKGSYITIAVNGDSLLSVNGAQEAQHHRSDGL
;
A
#
# COMPACT_ATOMS: atom_id res chain seq x y z
N MET A 1 11.85 -13.95 -2.07
CA MET A 1 11.61 -15.17 -1.27
C MET A 1 10.12 -15.34 -1.17
N ASP A 2 9.59 -16.57 -1.21
CA ASP A 2 8.17 -16.80 -0.94
C ASP A 2 7.97 -16.84 0.58
N LEU A 3 7.14 -15.95 1.11
CA LEU A 3 6.91 -15.75 2.54
C LEU A 3 5.49 -16.18 2.89
N GLU A 4 5.32 -16.67 4.11
CA GLU A 4 4.02 -17.08 4.64
C GLU A 4 3.91 -16.60 6.08
N SER A 5 2.83 -15.89 6.37
CA SER A 5 2.49 -15.44 7.71
C SER A 5 1.92 -16.59 8.55
N PRO A 6 2.13 -16.57 9.88
CA PRO A 6 1.45 -17.52 10.74
C PRO A 6 -0.06 -17.20 10.78
N TYR A 7 -0.86 -18.21 11.12
CA TYR A 7 -2.31 -18.03 11.28
C TYR A 7 -2.71 -16.98 12.33
N ASP A 8 -1.90 -16.83 13.38
CA ASP A 8 -2.14 -15.89 14.48
C ASP A 8 -1.17 -14.69 14.41
N LEU A 9 -1.70 -13.54 13.98
CA LEU A 9 -0.93 -12.31 13.80
C LEU A 9 -0.86 -11.51 15.10
N LYS A 10 0.34 -11.01 15.42
CA LYS A 10 0.60 -10.23 16.64
C LYS A 10 0.68 -8.74 16.36
N SER A 11 0.23 -7.95 17.33
CA SER A 11 0.37 -6.49 17.27
C SER A 11 1.83 -6.07 17.26
N GLY A 12 2.16 -5.07 16.44
CA GLY A 12 3.52 -4.51 16.33
C GLY A 12 4.47 -5.31 15.43
N VAL A 13 3.94 -6.28 14.67
CA VAL A 13 4.70 -7.05 13.68
C VAL A 13 4.08 -6.83 12.30
N ILE A 14 4.94 -6.64 11.29
CA ILE A 14 4.54 -6.59 9.88
C ILE A 14 4.73 -7.97 9.30
N TYR A 15 3.70 -8.50 8.67
CA TYR A 15 3.70 -9.82 8.04
C TYR A 15 3.62 -9.68 6.52
N PHE A 16 4.28 -10.59 5.82
CA PHE A 16 4.31 -10.66 4.38
C PHE A 16 3.90 -12.07 3.95
N ASP A 17 2.96 -12.15 3.03
CA ASP A 17 2.56 -13.36 2.34
C ASP A 17 2.88 -13.20 0.85
N GLY A 18 3.41 -14.26 0.24
CA GLY A 18 3.84 -14.26 -1.15
C GLY A 18 5.27 -13.77 -1.36
N GLN A 19 5.57 -13.26 -2.55
CA GLN A 19 6.95 -12.93 -2.92
C GLN A 19 7.34 -11.50 -2.57
N TRP A 20 8.29 -11.35 -1.66
CA TRP A 20 8.83 -10.05 -1.25
C TRP A 20 10.36 -10.03 -1.19
N VAL A 21 10.91 -8.82 -1.31
CA VAL A 21 12.30 -8.50 -0.97
C VAL A 21 12.27 -7.54 0.22
N VAL A 22 12.82 -7.97 1.35
CA VAL A 22 12.78 -7.22 2.61
C VAL A 22 14.18 -6.78 3.01
N TRP A 23 14.35 -5.48 3.22
CA TRP A 23 15.58 -4.85 3.72
C TRP A 23 15.32 -4.22 5.10
N PRO A 24 16.38 -3.76 5.82
CA PRO A 24 16.22 -3.21 7.16
C PRO A 24 15.24 -2.03 7.28
N GLU A 25 15.04 -1.26 6.20
CA GLU A 25 14.25 -0.01 6.24
C GLU A 25 13.07 0.02 5.26
N HIS A 26 12.98 -0.94 4.33
CA HIS A 26 11.91 -0.99 3.33
C HIS A 26 11.70 -2.41 2.82
N ALA A 27 10.55 -2.64 2.22
CA ALA A 27 10.23 -3.86 1.49
C ALA A 27 9.73 -3.50 0.09
N HIS A 28 10.01 -4.38 -0.86
CA HIS A 28 9.57 -4.26 -2.24
C HIS A 28 8.89 -5.55 -2.68
N HIS A 29 7.90 -5.41 -3.55
CA HIS A 29 7.16 -6.51 -4.14
C HIS A 29 8.10 -7.36 -5.00
N GLY A 30 8.12 -8.69 -4.82
CA GLY A 30 9.19 -9.54 -5.35
C GLY A 30 9.02 -10.02 -6.79
N ARG A 31 7.87 -9.73 -7.41
CA ARG A 31 7.49 -10.22 -8.75
C ARG A 31 6.44 -9.31 -9.41
N ASP A 32 6.14 -9.54 -10.68
CA ASP A 32 4.92 -9.03 -11.27
C ASP A 32 3.73 -9.92 -10.89
N THR A 33 2.59 -9.31 -10.55
CA THR A 33 1.32 -9.98 -10.23
C THR A 33 0.22 -9.54 -11.19
N ILE A 34 -0.77 -10.42 -11.40
CA ILE A 34 -1.97 -10.10 -12.18
C ILE A 34 -3.19 -9.84 -11.28
N GLY A 35 -3.03 -9.98 -9.96
CA GLY A 35 -4.06 -9.75 -8.96
C GLY A 35 -3.48 -9.24 -7.64
N TYR A 36 -3.94 -9.84 -6.55
CA TYR A 36 -3.58 -9.47 -5.17
C TYR A 36 -3.03 -10.70 -4.43
N GLU A 37 -2.11 -11.41 -5.07
CA GLU A 37 -1.52 -12.65 -4.58
C GLU A 37 -0.54 -12.44 -3.42
N ASP A 38 0.09 -11.26 -3.36
CA ASP A 38 1.08 -10.90 -2.35
C ASP A 38 0.49 -9.87 -1.38
N VAL A 39 0.58 -10.14 -0.08
CA VAL A 39 -0.14 -9.39 0.96
C VAL A 39 0.82 -8.90 2.04
N LEU A 40 0.62 -7.67 2.50
CA LEU A 40 1.21 -7.13 3.73
C LEU A 40 0.10 -7.01 4.78
N SER A 41 0.28 -7.69 5.91
CA SER A 41 -0.68 -7.70 7.02
C SER A 41 -0.10 -7.06 8.28
N LEU A 42 -0.93 -6.32 9.01
CA LEU A 42 -0.57 -5.69 10.29
C LEU A 42 -1.76 -5.74 11.25
N VAL A 43 -1.49 -6.17 12.49
CA VAL A 43 -2.39 -5.95 13.62
C VAL A 43 -1.92 -4.71 14.37
N TYR A 44 -2.84 -3.77 14.62
CA TYR A 44 -2.53 -2.50 15.28
C TYR A 44 -3.63 -2.11 16.28
N SER A 45 -3.25 -1.31 17.28
CA SER A 45 -4.16 -0.74 18.28
C SER A 45 -4.03 0.79 18.28
N SER A 46 -4.64 1.43 17.29
CA SER A 46 -4.67 2.88 17.13
C SER A 46 -5.98 3.31 16.47
N ARG A 47 -6.25 4.63 16.49
CA ARG A 47 -7.39 5.22 15.78
C ARG A 47 -7.17 5.36 14.27
N SER A 48 -5.91 5.37 13.85
CA SER A 48 -5.51 5.63 12.47
C SER A 48 -4.18 4.96 12.17
N LEU A 49 -4.03 4.45 10.94
CA LEU A 49 -2.80 3.90 10.41
C LEU A 49 -2.33 4.77 9.23
N LYS A 50 -1.04 5.06 9.16
CA LYS A 50 -0.42 5.72 8.01
C LYS A 50 0.63 4.80 7.43
N ALA A 51 0.47 4.46 6.15
CA ALA A 51 1.48 3.76 5.37
C ALA A 51 2.15 4.75 4.41
N VAL A 52 3.45 4.59 4.19
CA VAL A 52 4.19 5.30 3.15
C VAL A 52 4.56 4.26 2.10
N VAL A 53 4.11 4.50 0.88
CA VAL A 53 4.35 3.63 -0.27
C VAL A 53 4.83 4.51 -1.43
N SER A 54 5.69 3.95 -2.26
CA SER A 54 6.23 4.59 -3.46
C SER A 54 6.20 3.61 -4.60
N SER A 55 6.14 4.12 -5.83
CA SER A 55 6.50 3.36 -7.02
C SER A 55 7.85 3.83 -7.53
N GLU A 56 8.52 2.96 -8.27
CA GLU A 56 9.58 3.41 -9.17
C GLU A 56 8.98 4.34 -10.23
N ALA A 57 9.80 5.23 -10.77
CA ALA A 57 9.37 6.18 -11.81
C ALA A 57 8.76 5.41 -12.99
N ASP A 58 7.66 5.93 -13.53
CA ASP A 58 6.91 5.38 -14.67
C ASP A 58 6.18 4.04 -14.46
N GLN A 59 6.11 3.52 -13.23
CA GLN A 59 5.40 2.27 -12.93
C GLN A 59 4.28 2.45 -11.89
N PRO A 60 3.16 3.10 -12.26
CA PRO A 60 2.04 3.23 -11.35
C PRO A 60 1.41 1.86 -11.05
N TYR A 61 0.97 1.67 -9.82
CA TYR A 61 0.27 0.45 -9.40
C TYR A 61 -0.88 0.77 -8.46
N THR A 62 -1.76 -0.22 -8.26
CA THR A 62 -2.90 -0.10 -7.34
C THR A 62 -2.75 -1.08 -6.20
N VAL A 63 -2.90 -0.59 -4.97
CA VAL A 63 -2.96 -1.41 -3.76
C VAL A 63 -4.42 -1.57 -3.36
N ARG A 64 -4.85 -2.80 -3.12
CA ARG A 64 -6.14 -3.09 -2.49
C ARG A 64 -5.96 -3.15 -0.98
N ILE A 65 -6.81 -2.44 -0.27
CA ILE A 65 -6.75 -2.35 1.19
C ILE A 65 -7.99 -3.00 1.78
N THR A 66 -7.83 -3.76 2.85
CA THR A 66 -8.95 -4.32 3.62
C THR A 66 -8.72 -4.06 5.11
N PHE A 67 -9.81 -4.09 5.88
CA PHE A 67 -9.76 -4.04 7.34
C PHE A 67 -10.58 -5.19 7.89
N ASN A 68 -9.92 -6.10 8.62
CA ASN A 68 -10.49 -7.36 9.09
C ASN A 68 -11.11 -8.24 7.98
N GLY A 69 -10.51 -8.20 6.78
CA GLY A 69 -10.96 -8.98 5.63
C GLY A 69 -12.02 -8.28 4.75
N ASP A 70 -12.62 -7.20 5.24
CA ASP A 70 -13.63 -6.45 4.50
C ASP A 70 -13.03 -5.21 3.80
N PHE A 71 -13.67 -4.77 2.71
CA PHE A 71 -13.33 -3.50 2.08
C PHE A 71 -13.70 -2.31 2.97
N LEU A 72 -12.95 -1.23 2.81
CA LEU A 72 -13.20 0.03 3.49
C LEU A 72 -14.48 0.69 2.97
N THR A 73 -15.03 1.59 3.78
CA THR A 73 -16.21 2.41 3.48
C THR A 73 -15.83 3.89 3.52
N ASP A 74 -16.72 4.77 3.06
CA ASP A 74 -16.51 6.21 3.18
C ASP A 74 -16.37 6.68 4.64
N GLU A 75 -16.85 5.91 5.60
CA GLU A 75 -16.79 6.23 7.03
C GLU A 75 -15.43 5.91 7.66
N ASN A 76 -14.70 4.92 7.14
CA ASN A 76 -13.45 4.44 7.74
C ASN A 76 -12.20 4.64 6.84
N LYS A 77 -12.38 5.05 5.59
CA LYS A 77 -11.27 5.21 4.64
C LYS A 77 -10.44 6.48 4.89
N GLY A 78 -9.16 6.40 4.54
CA GLY A 78 -8.30 7.57 4.43
C GLY A 78 -8.63 8.42 3.19
N SER A 79 -8.15 9.67 3.18
CA SER A 79 -8.40 10.63 2.07
C SER A 79 -7.85 10.17 0.71
N TYR A 80 -6.80 9.36 0.69
CA TYR A 80 -6.16 8.84 -0.52
C TYR A 80 -6.77 7.52 -1.02
N ILE A 81 -7.77 7.00 -0.32
CA ILE A 81 -8.42 5.75 -0.69
C ILE A 81 -9.70 6.05 -1.48
N THR A 82 -9.86 5.35 -2.60
CA THR A 82 -11.06 5.38 -3.44
C THR A 82 -11.86 4.11 -3.21
N ILE A 83 -13.17 4.23 -3.04
CA ILE A 83 -14.10 3.10 -3.10
C ILE A 83 -14.56 2.97 -4.55
N ALA A 84 -14.16 1.89 -5.22
CA ALA A 84 -14.54 1.62 -6.59
C ALA A 84 -16.02 1.22 -6.71
N VAL A 85 -16.57 1.24 -7.93
CA VAL A 85 -17.99 0.92 -8.20
C VAL A 85 -18.35 -0.51 -7.76
N ASN A 86 -17.38 -1.43 -7.78
CA ASN A 86 -17.55 -2.80 -7.30
C ASN A 86 -17.43 -2.96 -5.77
N GLY A 87 -17.17 -1.87 -5.04
CA GLY A 87 -16.97 -1.86 -3.59
C GLY A 87 -15.51 -2.00 -3.14
N ASP A 88 -14.56 -2.22 -4.05
CA ASP A 88 -13.15 -2.37 -3.66
C ASP A 88 -12.58 -1.06 -3.10
N SER A 89 -11.84 -1.13 -2.00
CA SER A 89 -11.05 -0.01 -1.48
C SER A 89 -9.63 -0.02 -2.02
N LEU A 90 -9.29 1.00 -2.80
CA LEU A 90 -8.08 1.07 -3.61
C LEU A 90 -7.24 2.32 -3.29
N LEU A 91 -5.92 2.15 -3.27
CA LEU A 91 -4.92 3.21 -3.27
C LEU A 91 -4.16 3.19 -4.59
N SER A 92 -4.21 4.27 -5.35
CA SER A 92 -3.36 4.44 -6.53
C SER A 92 -2.01 5.03 -6.13
N VAL A 93 -0.93 4.32 -6.45
CA VAL A 93 0.45 4.75 -6.22
C VAL A 93 1.06 5.11 -7.56
N ASN A 94 1.42 6.39 -7.71
CA ASN A 94 2.07 6.90 -8.90
C ASN A 94 3.53 7.25 -8.56
N GLY A 95 4.39 7.23 -9.57
CA GLY A 95 5.76 7.71 -9.42
C GLY A 95 5.78 9.16 -8.95
N ALA A 96 6.90 9.59 -8.37
CA ALA A 96 7.06 11.00 -8.01
C ALA A 96 6.75 11.87 -9.23
N GLN A 97 5.72 12.71 -9.14
CA GLN A 97 5.58 13.81 -10.07
C GLN A 97 6.82 14.67 -9.84
N GLU A 98 7.68 14.80 -10.86
CA GLU A 98 8.61 15.92 -10.86
C GLU A 98 7.78 17.16 -10.62
N ALA A 99 7.96 17.79 -9.45
CA ALA A 99 7.36 19.07 -9.19
C ALA A 99 7.92 20.00 -10.26
N GLN A 100 7.13 20.31 -11.29
CA GLN A 100 7.41 21.40 -12.19
C GLN A 100 7.37 22.67 -11.34
N HIS A 101 8.49 22.97 -10.70
CA HIS A 101 8.77 24.30 -10.18
C HIS A 101 8.90 25.18 -11.41
N HIS A 102 7.76 25.74 -11.83
CA HIS A 102 7.74 26.93 -12.67
C HIS A 102 8.37 28.04 -11.82
N ARG A 103 9.70 28.17 -11.89
CA ARG A 103 10.38 29.39 -11.48
C ARG A 103 10.00 30.45 -12.49
N SER A 104 8.93 31.18 -12.19
CA SER A 104 8.77 32.52 -12.73
C SER A 104 9.81 33.40 -12.02
N ASP A 105 11.04 33.41 -12.52
CA ASP A 105 11.99 34.46 -12.18
C ASP A 105 11.52 35.71 -12.94
N GLY A 106 10.69 36.49 -12.26
CA GLY A 106 10.37 37.85 -12.67
C GLY A 106 11.47 38.80 -12.23
N LEU A 107 12.16 39.39 -13.21
CA LEU A 107 12.73 40.74 -13.16
C LEU A 107 12.44 41.43 -14.50
#